data_AF-A0A2K8SF97-F1
#
_entry.id   AF-A0A2K8SF97-F1
#
_cell.length_a   1.000
_cell.length_b   1.000
_cell.length_c   1.000
_cell.angle_alpha   90.00
_cell.angle_beta   90.00
_cell.angle_gamma   90.00
#
_symmetry.space_group_name_H-M   'P 1'
#
loop_
_entity.id
_entity.type
_entity.pdbx_description
1 polymer ?
#
loop_
_entity_poly.entity_id
_entity_poly.type
_entity_poly.pdbx_seq_one_letter_code
_entity_poly.pdbx_strand_id
1 'polypeptide(L)'
;MYKNKKLWATVGSRIISNMSFYKEYIFSEEELYELIANEEYLIDDSQEIYGKKLINFLQIWELIRQKIIESKENYRRDNVHKWAFKIEDYIKIYMLLDEAGEFEYVFQKIKDEKSKTLKMIEFFEESLIEEATLELFIEDMLITFIYFAIERPLGQYTLIFINLISNAMLLYRGFGPIWPSDKNEMIDFAKQASQLIIQCKGLKIEHYNRTPLFKGCYKRLLDMSENNKLILEAL
;
A
#
# COMPACT_ATOMS: atom_id res chain seq x y z
N MET A 1 -19.10 -1.25 -6.92
CA MET A 1 -17.80 -0.90 -6.32
C MET A 1 -17.01 0.10 -7.18
N TYR A 2 -16.31 -0.28 -8.26
CA TYR A 2 -15.27 0.54 -8.92
C TYR A 2 -15.68 1.85 -9.63
N LYS A 3 -16.98 2.09 -9.86
CA LYS A 3 -17.51 3.36 -10.41
C LYS A 3 -18.02 4.31 -9.33
N ASN A 4 -18.06 3.87 -8.07
CA ASN A 4 -18.60 4.66 -6.97
C ASN A 4 -17.53 5.66 -6.49
N LYS A 5 -17.69 6.95 -6.81
CA LYS A 5 -16.77 8.01 -6.36
C LYS A 5 -16.68 8.09 -4.83
N LYS A 6 -17.82 7.92 -4.12
CA LYS A 6 -17.87 7.95 -2.65
C LYS A 6 -16.99 6.86 -2.04
N LEU A 7 -17.05 5.64 -2.58
CA LEU A 7 -16.21 4.55 -2.13
C LEU A 7 -14.72 4.90 -2.24
N TRP A 8 -14.29 5.42 -3.40
CA TRP A 8 -12.90 5.79 -3.62
C TRP A 8 -12.46 6.98 -2.74
N ALA A 9 -13.36 7.94 -2.49
CA ALA A 9 -13.09 9.02 -1.55
C ALA A 9 -12.90 8.50 -0.12
N THR A 10 -13.76 7.59 0.35
CA THR A 10 -13.64 6.98 1.69
C THR A 10 -12.37 6.14 1.84
N VAL A 11 -12.06 5.32 0.83
CA VAL A 11 -10.85 4.47 0.86
C VAL A 11 -9.59 5.34 0.82
N GLY A 12 -9.58 6.35 -0.06
CA GLY A 12 -8.44 7.25 -0.23
C GLY A 12 -8.18 8.12 1.00
N SER A 13 -9.22 8.70 1.58
CA SER A 13 -9.08 9.56 2.78
C SER A 13 -8.49 8.79 3.95
N ARG A 14 -8.95 7.55 4.19
CA ARG A 14 -8.41 6.67 5.24
C ARG A 14 -6.97 6.25 4.99
N ILE A 15 -6.63 5.86 3.76
CA ILE A 15 -5.25 5.47 3.43
C ILE A 15 -4.31 6.67 3.63
N ILE A 16 -4.69 7.84 3.12
CA ILE A 16 -3.85 9.06 3.22
C ILE A 16 -3.72 9.53 4.67
N SER A 17 -4.81 9.56 5.44
CA SER A 17 -4.77 9.95 6.86
C SER A 17 -3.87 9.00 7.68
N ASN A 18 -3.96 7.69 7.45
CA ASN A 18 -3.08 6.72 8.08
C ASN A 18 -1.62 6.90 7.68
N MET A 19 -1.32 7.23 6.41
CA MET A 19 0.05 7.50 5.98
C MET A 19 0.62 8.79 6.57
N SER A 20 -0.20 9.84 6.67
CA SER A 20 0.26 11.14 7.15
C SER A 20 0.73 11.06 8.59
N PHE A 21 0.08 10.21 9.39
CA PHE A 21 0.45 9.94 10.78
C PHE A 21 1.91 9.52 10.94
N TYR A 22 2.45 8.69 10.03
CA TYR A 22 3.83 8.21 10.09
C TYR A 22 4.88 9.30 9.81
N LYS A 23 4.45 10.48 9.35
CA LYS A 23 5.34 11.58 8.99
C LYS A 23 5.09 12.86 9.81
N GLU A 24 4.35 12.77 10.91
CA GLU A 24 4.00 13.91 11.79
C GLU A 24 3.04 14.93 11.14
N TYR A 25 2.38 14.56 10.03
CA TYR A 25 1.32 15.39 9.42
C TYR A 25 -0.03 14.82 9.80
N ILE A 26 -0.93 15.67 10.25
CA ILE A 26 -2.28 15.27 10.63
C ILE A 26 -3.22 15.94 9.63
N PHE A 27 -3.74 15.14 8.70
CA PHE A 27 -4.83 15.54 7.81
C PHE A 27 -6.12 14.90 8.33
N SER A 28 -7.19 15.69 8.40
CA SER A 28 -8.50 15.15 8.77
C SER A 28 -9.01 14.19 7.69
N GLU A 29 -9.56 13.04 8.08
CA GLU A 29 -10.22 12.12 7.14
C GLU A 29 -11.38 12.79 6.40
N GLU A 30 -12.09 13.70 7.08
CA GLU A 30 -13.22 14.46 6.50
C GLU A 30 -12.74 15.43 5.42
N GLU A 31 -11.71 16.23 5.72
CA GLU A 31 -11.11 17.16 4.74
C GLU A 31 -10.58 16.41 3.52
N LEU A 32 -9.85 15.30 3.75
CA LEU A 32 -9.35 14.46 2.67
C LEU A 32 -10.49 13.86 1.82
N TYR A 33 -11.58 13.45 2.47
CA TYR A 33 -12.73 12.91 1.77
C TYR A 33 -13.35 13.95 0.83
N GLU A 34 -13.56 15.18 1.30
CA GLU A 34 -14.11 16.27 0.49
C GLU A 34 -13.19 16.59 -0.70
N LEU A 35 -11.89 16.73 -0.46
CA LEU A 35 -10.90 16.99 -1.52
C LEU A 35 -10.92 15.91 -2.60
N ILE A 36 -11.00 14.63 -2.20
CA ILE A 36 -11.02 13.52 -3.15
C ILE A 36 -12.37 13.44 -3.88
N ALA A 37 -13.48 13.60 -3.17
CA ALA A 37 -14.82 13.50 -3.73
C ALA A 37 -15.11 14.61 -4.76
N ASN A 38 -14.59 15.81 -4.50
CA ASN A 38 -14.75 16.99 -5.35
C ASN A 38 -13.63 17.16 -6.39
N GLU A 39 -12.59 16.32 -6.35
CA GLU A 39 -11.43 16.37 -7.24
C GLU A 39 -10.66 17.72 -7.17
N GLU A 40 -10.74 18.43 -6.04
CA GLU A 40 -10.15 19.77 -5.84
C GLU A 40 -8.62 19.79 -5.97
N TYR A 41 -7.98 18.64 -5.71
CA TYR A 41 -6.53 18.47 -5.83
C TYR A 41 -6.01 18.40 -7.27
N LEU A 42 -6.91 18.43 -8.26
CA LEU A 42 -6.57 18.49 -9.69
C LEU A 42 -6.50 19.92 -10.23
N ILE A 43 -6.79 20.94 -9.41
CA ILE A 43 -6.76 22.35 -9.81
C ILE A 43 -5.31 22.85 -9.79
N ASP A 44 -4.96 23.75 -10.73
CA ASP A 44 -3.59 24.22 -10.98
C ASP A 44 -2.91 24.90 -9.78
N ASP A 45 -3.67 25.48 -8.85
CA ASP A 45 -3.19 26.19 -7.64
C ASP A 45 -3.25 25.33 -6.35
N SER A 46 -3.69 24.08 -6.45
CA SER A 46 -3.91 23.18 -5.30
C SER A 46 -2.65 22.98 -4.42
N GLN A 47 -1.45 23.00 -5.00
CA GLN A 47 -0.20 22.91 -4.21
C GLN A 47 0.04 24.14 -3.32
N GLU A 48 -0.39 25.32 -3.74
CA GLU A 48 -0.27 26.55 -2.96
C GLU A 48 -1.28 26.55 -1.80
N ILE A 49 -2.49 26.05 -2.05
CA ILE A 49 -3.58 26.02 -1.07
C ILE A 49 -3.36 24.94 -0.01
N TYR A 50 -3.06 23.71 -0.43
CA TYR A 50 -3.06 22.53 0.44
C TYR A 50 -1.65 22.03 0.79
N GLY A 51 -0.63 22.58 0.12
CA GLY A 51 0.76 22.18 0.29
C GLY A 51 1.14 20.98 -0.57
N LYS A 52 2.36 21.03 -1.12
CA LYS A 52 2.94 20.01 -2.01
C LYS A 52 2.80 18.58 -1.48
N LYS A 53 3.03 18.36 -0.19
CA LYS A 53 3.04 17.02 0.40
C LYS A 53 1.67 16.33 0.38
N LEU A 54 0.62 17.07 0.73
CA LEU A 54 -0.75 16.57 0.66
C LEU A 54 -1.11 16.25 -0.79
N ILE A 55 -0.79 17.16 -1.71
CA ILE A 55 -1.01 16.94 -3.14
C ILE A 55 -0.26 15.70 -3.65
N ASN A 56 0.99 15.47 -3.21
CA ASN A 56 1.72 14.26 -3.58
C ASN A 56 1.00 12.98 -3.12
N PHE A 57 0.46 12.94 -1.88
CA PHE A 57 -0.32 11.80 -1.41
C PHE A 57 -1.60 11.58 -2.22
N LEU A 58 -2.29 12.66 -2.58
CA LEU A 58 -3.49 12.61 -3.41
C LEU A 58 -3.17 12.13 -4.84
N GLN A 59 -2.03 12.55 -5.40
CA GLN A 59 -1.55 12.07 -6.70
C GLN A 59 -1.15 10.59 -6.67
N ILE A 60 -0.51 10.12 -5.60
CA ILE A 60 -0.22 8.69 -5.38
C ILE A 60 -1.53 7.90 -5.36
N TRP A 61 -2.50 8.37 -4.59
CA TRP A 61 -3.80 7.71 -4.48
C TRP A 61 -4.52 7.64 -5.82
N GLU A 62 -4.55 8.75 -6.57
CA GLU A 62 -5.18 8.80 -7.88
C GLU A 62 -4.52 7.84 -8.88
N LEU A 63 -3.18 7.78 -8.88
CA LEU A 63 -2.44 6.82 -9.71
C LEU A 63 -2.81 5.38 -9.34
N ILE A 64 -2.84 5.03 -8.05
CA ILE A 64 -3.24 3.71 -7.57
C ILE A 64 -4.66 3.37 -8.02
N ARG A 65 -5.60 4.30 -7.83
CA ARG A 65 -7.01 4.14 -8.23
C ARG A 65 -7.14 3.84 -9.72
N GLN A 66 -6.47 4.63 -10.57
CA GLN A 66 -6.48 4.44 -12.02
C GLN A 66 -5.92 3.06 -12.41
N LYS A 67 -4.82 2.63 -11.78
CA LYS A 67 -4.18 1.34 -12.08
C LYS A 67 -4.99 0.13 -11.62
N ILE A 68 -5.71 0.24 -10.50
CA ILE A 68 -6.65 -0.81 -10.07
C ILE A 68 -7.79 -0.93 -11.10
N ILE A 69 -8.33 0.20 -11.57
CA ILE A 69 -9.38 0.22 -12.59
C ILE A 69 -8.87 -0.41 -13.89
N GLU A 70 -7.69 -0.01 -14.36
CA GLU A 70 -7.04 -0.57 -15.56
C GLU A 70 -6.85 -2.08 -15.43
N SER A 71 -6.34 -2.56 -14.28
CA SER A 71 -6.15 -3.99 -14.01
C SER A 71 -7.47 -4.77 -14.07
N LYS A 72 -8.56 -4.21 -13.53
CA LYS A 72 -9.89 -4.82 -13.57
C LYS A 72 -10.48 -4.85 -14.97
N GLU A 73 -10.23 -3.82 -15.77
CA GLU A 73 -10.67 -3.79 -17.16
C GLU A 73 -9.91 -4.81 -18.02
N ASN A 74 -8.60 -4.96 -17.81
CA ASN A 74 -7.79 -5.97 -18.49
C ASN A 74 -8.31 -7.39 -18.17
N TYR A 75 -8.59 -7.67 -16.89
CA TYR A 75 -9.19 -8.95 -16.50
C TYR A 75 -10.54 -9.20 -17.18
N ARG A 76 -11.41 -8.18 -17.29
CA ARG A 76 -12.71 -8.32 -17.96
C ARG A 76 -12.61 -8.58 -19.46
N ARG A 77 -11.59 -8.04 -20.13
CA ARG A 77 -11.39 -8.17 -21.58
C ARG A 77 -10.75 -9.51 -21.93
N ASP A 78 -9.71 -9.89 -21.18
CA ASP A 78 -8.83 -10.99 -21.56
C ASP A 78 -8.96 -12.23 -20.66
N ASN A 79 -9.75 -12.17 -19.57
CA ASN A 79 -9.82 -13.19 -18.51
C ASN A 79 -8.46 -13.56 -17.90
N VAL A 80 -7.48 -12.66 -18.00
CA VAL A 80 -6.14 -12.83 -17.42
C VAL A 80 -5.99 -11.84 -16.27
N HIS A 81 -5.64 -12.34 -15.08
CA HIS A 81 -5.27 -11.50 -13.95
C HIS A 81 -3.94 -10.82 -14.26
N LYS A 82 -4.03 -9.62 -14.84
CA LYS A 82 -2.85 -8.82 -15.19
C LYS A 82 -2.83 -7.54 -14.37
N TRP A 83 -1.82 -7.43 -13.53
CA TRP A 83 -1.52 -6.20 -12.81
C TRP A 83 -1.08 -5.13 -13.80
N ALA A 84 -1.76 -3.98 -13.80
CA ALA A 84 -1.56 -2.92 -14.78
C ALA A 84 -0.41 -1.95 -14.42
N PHE A 85 0.17 -2.08 -13.23
CA PHE A 85 1.32 -1.27 -12.86
C PHE A 85 2.51 -1.64 -13.73
N LYS A 86 3.21 -0.61 -14.19
CA LYS A 86 4.52 -0.73 -14.83
C LYS A 86 5.58 -0.22 -13.88
N ILE A 87 6.84 -0.50 -14.20
CA ILE A 87 7.97 -0.03 -13.41
C ILE A 87 7.98 1.50 -13.24
N GLU A 88 7.55 2.23 -14.27
CA GLU A 88 7.43 3.68 -14.25
C GLU A 88 6.38 4.18 -13.24
N ASP A 89 5.31 3.41 -13.03
CA ASP A 89 4.27 3.75 -12.04
C ASP A 89 4.84 3.63 -10.62
N TYR A 90 5.60 2.56 -10.34
CA TYR A 90 6.29 2.39 -9.06
C TYR A 90 7.33 3.48 -8.81
N ILE A 91 8.13 3.82 -9.82
CA ILE A 91 9.08 4.94 -9.76
C ILE A 91 8.33 6.23 -9.42
N LYS A 92 7.22 6.51 -10.11
CA LYS A 92 6.44 7.73 -9.89
C LYS A 92 5.87 7.79 -8.48
N ILE A 93 5.31 6.69 -7.96
CA ILE A 93 4.85 6.62 -6.56
C ILE A 93 6.01 6.91 -5.61
N TYR A 94 7.16 6.31 -5.87
CA TYR A 94 8.33 6.52 -5.03
C TYR A 94 8.79 7.98 -5.00
N MET A 95 8.93 8.61 -6.17
CA MET A 95 9.38 10.00 -6.28
C MET A 95 8.40 11.00 -5.65
N LEU A 96 7.11 10.66 -5.59
CA LEU A 96 6.12 11.45 -4.85
C LEU A 96 6.28 11.32 -3.32
N LEU A 97 6.79 10.19 -2.83
CA LEU A 97 7.13 9.98 -1.41
C LEU A 97 8.47 10.61 -1.03
N ASP A 98 9.49 10.45 -1.88
CA ASP A 98 10.85 10.96 -1.71
C ASP A 98 11.03 12.31 -2.44
N GLU A 99 10.47 13.38 -1.85
CA GLU A 99 10.54 14.73 -2.44
C GLU A 99 11.97 15.25 -2.66
N ALA A 100 12.93 14.73 -1.90
CA ALA A 100 14.34 15.12 -1.98
C ALA A 100 15.12 14.29 -3.02
N GLY A 101 14.54 13.20 -3.53
CA GLY A 101 15.18 12.30 -4.50
C GLY A 101 16.43 11.59 -3.94
N GLU A 102 16.54 11.46 -2.62
CA GLU A 102 17.71 10.90 -1.94
C GLU A 102 18.06 9.48 -2.41
N PHE A 103 17.05 8.73 -2.88
CA PHE A 103 17.19 7.33 -3.27
C PHE A 103 16.79 7.05 -4.72
N GLU A 104 16.74 8.06 -5.58
CA GLU A 104 16.44 7.89 -7.00
C GLU A 104 17.38 6.86 -7.68
N TYR A 105 18.63 6.78 -7.20
CA TYR A 105 19.64 5.81 -7.64
C TYR A 105 19.20 4.34 -7.51
N VAL A 106 18.24 4.03 -6.61
CA VAL A 106 17.71 2.67 -6.45
C VAL A 106 17.00 2.22 -7.73
N PHE A 107 16.37 3.15 -8.44
CA PHE A 107 15.67 2.89 -9.70
C PHE A 107 16.60 2.99 -10.92
N GLN A 108 17.73 3.69 -10.83
CA GLN A 108 18.73 3.70 -11.91
C GLN A 108 19.32 2.30 -12.15
N LYS A 109 19.51 1.50 -11.10
CA LYS A 109 19.96 0.09 -11.19
C LYS A 109 18.92 -0.87 -11.76
N ILE A 110 17.66 -0.43 -11.89
CA ILE A 110 16.57 -1.28 -12.43
C ILE A 110 16.73 -1.49 -13.93
N LYS A 111 17.35 -0.56 -14.64
CA LYS A 111 17.69 -0.72 -16.07
C LYS A 111 18.69 -1.84 -16.34
N ASP A 112 19.40 -2.33 -15.32
CA ASP A 112 20.44 -3.36 -15.46
C ASP A 112 19.94 -4.80 -15.19
N GLU A 113 18.62 -5.04 -15.08
CA GLU A 113 17.96 -6.35 -14.80
C GLU A 113 18.41 -7.08 -13.50
N LYS A 114 19.38 -6.53 -12.77
CA LYS A 114 19.95 -7.08 -11.53
C LYS A 114 19.49 -6.34 -10.28
N SER A 115 18.55 -5.41 -10.40
CA SER A 115 18.04 -4.68 -9.24
C SER A 115 17.26 -5.61 -8.33
N LYS A 116 17.70 -5.69 -7.06
CA LYS A 116 16.95 -6.36 -5.99
C LYS A 116 15.54 -5.78 -5.85
N THR A 117 15.35 -4.50 -6.17
CA THR A 117 14.05 -3.82 -6.10
C THR A 117 13.10 -4.30 -7.19
N LEU A 118 13.58 -4.52 -8.42
CA LEU A 118 12.75 -5.02 -9.52
C LEU A 118 12.28 -6.45 -9.25
N LYS A 119 13.23 -7.34 -8.90
CA LYS A 119 12.92 -8.74 -8.54
C LYS A 119 11.90 -8.85 -7.40
N MET A 120 11.89 -7.86 -6.53
CA MET A 120 11.02 -7.80 -5.38
C MET A 120 9.63 -7.26 -5.74
N ILE A 121 9.53 -6.32 -6.69
CA ILE A 121 8.24 -5.93 -7.30
C ILE A 121 7.65 -7.12 -8.06
N GLU A 122 8.46 -7.81 -8.87
CA GLU A 122 8.07 -9.00 -9.62
C GLU A 122 7.56 -10.11 -8.68
N PHE A 123 8.30 -10.42 -7.60
CA PHE A 123 7.86 -11.38 -6.59
C PHE A 123 6.50 -10.98 -5.97
N PHE A 124 6.28 -9.69 -5.69
CA PHE A 124 5.03 -9.20 -5.12
C PHE A 124 3.86 -9.29 -6.12
N GLU A 125 4.15 -9.12 -7.41
CA GLU A 125 3.18 -9.30 -8.49
C GLU A 125 2.87 -10.77 -8.78
N GLU A 126 3.82 -11.69 -8.59
CA GLU A 126 3.57 -13.12 -8.71
C GLU A 126 2.54 -13.60 -7.67
N SER A 127 2.66 -13.15 -6.42
CA SER A 127 1.68 -13.43 -5.34
C SER A 127 0.28 -12.88 -5.62
N LEU A 128 0.13 -11.88 -6.51
CA LEU A 128 -1.17 -11.35 -6.93
C LEU A 128 -1.90 -12.22 -7.95
N ILE A 129 -1.15 -12.92 -8.80
CA ILE A 129 -1.66 -13.60 -10.00
C ILE A 129 -2.31 -14.94 -9.61
N GLU A 130 -1.82 -15.58 -8.56
CA GLU A 130 -2.39 -16.83 -8.08
C GLU A 130 -3.83 -16.63 -7.53
N GLU A 131 -4.73 -17.59 -7.74
CA GLU A 131 -6.07 -17.60 -7.11
C GLU A 131 -5.98 -17.87 -5.59
N ALA A 132 -5.19 -17.07 -4.88
CA ALA A 132 -5.02 -17.13 -3.43
C ALA A 132 -6.31 -16.68 -2.70
N THR A 133 -6.65 -17.41 -1.64
CA THR A 133 -7.63 -16.98 -0.64
C THR A 133 -7.08 -15.76 0.13
N LEU A 134 -7.95 -15.06 0.87
CA LEU A 134 -7.52 -13.92 1.70
C LEU A 134 -6.44 -14.37 2.69
N GLU A 135 -6.60 -15.53 3.30
CA GLU A 135 -5.71 -16.10 4.29
C GLU A 135 -4.29 -16.28 3.77
N LEU A 136 -4.14 -16.88 2.58
CA LEU A 136 -2.83 -17.08 1.94
C LEU A 136 -2.23 -15.73 1.54
N PHE A 137 -3.05 -14.85 0.97
CA PHE A 137 -2.62 -13.52 0.54
C PHE A 137 -2.09 -12.67 1.71
N ILE A 138 -2.75 -12.70 2.86
CA ILE A 138 -2.31 -12.00 4.08
C ILE A 138 -1.02 -12.60 4.65
N GLU A 139 -0.85 -13.93 4.56
CA GLU A 139 0.38 -14.59 5.00
C GLU A 139 1.58 -14.13 4.16
N ASP A 140 1.46 -14.19 2.83
CA ASP A 140 2.49 -13.77 1.89
C ASP A 140 2.81 -12.28 2.02
N MET A 141 1.78 -11.45 2.16
CA MET A 141 1.94 -10.02 2.44
C MET A 141 2.72 -9.77 3.73
N LEU A 142 2.43 -10.49 4.82
CA LEU A 142 3.12 -10.29 6.10
C LEU A 142 4.58 -10.75 6.02
N ILE A 143 4.85 -11.90 5.42
CA ILE A 143 6.22 -12.39 5.17
C ILE A 143 7.02 -11.34 4.39
N THR A 144 6.41 -10.79 3.35
CA THR A 144 7.05 -9.80 2.52
C THR A 144 7.25 -8.47 3.24
N PHE A 145 6.25 -8.00 3.98
CA PHE A 145 6.37 -6.80 4.80
C PHE A 145 7.56 -6.91 5.77
N ILE A 146 7.74 -8.06 6.42
CA ILE A 146 8.87 -8.33 7.32
C ILE A 146 10.20 -8.26 6.55
N TYR A 147 10.28 -8.92 5.40
CA TYR A 147 11.48 -8.89 4.56
C TYR A 147 11.86 -7.45 4.17
N PHE A 148 10.90 -6.66 3.70
CA PHE A 148 11.11 -5.26 3.33
C PHE A 148 11.51 -4.40 4.53
N ALA A 149 10.93 -4.65 5.70
CA ALA A 149 11.27 -3.93 6.92
C ALA A 149 12.73 -4.14 7.35
N ILE A 150 13.26 -5.35 7.11
CA ILE A 150 14.64 -5.73 7.40
C ILE A 150 15.59 -5.16 6.35
N GLU A 151 15.34 -5.39 5.07
CA GLU A 151 16.26 -5.04 3.98
C GLU A 151 16.26 -3.55 3.63
N ARG A 152 15.11 -2.87 3.82
CA ARG A 152 14.91 -1.44 3.51
C ARG A 152 15.45 -1.00 2.14
N PRO A 153 15.09 -1.69 1.04
CA PRO A 153 15.63 -1.42 -0.29
C PRO A 153 15.35 0.00 -0.81
N LEU A 154 14.31 0.66 -0.30
CA LEU A 154 13.89 2.01 -0.67
C LEU A 154 14.16 3.03 0.46
N GLY A 155 15.11 2.71 1.35
CA GLY A 155 15.47 3.54 2.49
C GLY A 155 14.31 3.71 3.47
N GLN A 156 14.14 4.94 3.98
CA GLN A 156 13.11 5.29 4.96
C GLN A 156 11.66 5.18 4.43
N TYR A 157 11.48 5.16 3.11
CA TYR A 157 10.17 5.12 2.47
C TYR A 157 9.67 3.70 2.19
N THR A 158 10.52 2.68 2.38
CA THR A 158 10.22 1.27 2.11
C THR A 158 8.88 0.81 2.69
N LEU A 159 8.63 1.09 3.97
CA LEU A 159 7.42 0.60 4.66
C LEU A 159 6.14 1.28 4.17
N ILE A 160 6.20 2.58 3.88
CA ILE A 160 5.05 3.32 3.35
C ILE A 160 4.75 2.84 1.93
N PHE A 161 5.79 2.69 1.11
CA PHE A 161 5.68 2.20 -0.25
C PHE A 161 5.05 0.79 -0.30
N ILE A 162 5.55 -0.17 0.48
CA ILE A 162 5.01 -1.53 0.46
C ILE A 162 3.57 -1.57 1.00
N ASN A 163 3.24 -0.74 2.01
CA ASN A 163 1.88 -0.64 2.53
C ASN A 163 0.89 -0.10 1.49
N LEU A 164 1.29 0.91 0.70
CA LEU A 164 0.49 1.46 -0.40
C LEU A 164 0.19 0.41 -1.46
N ILE A 165 1.24 -0.26 -1.94
CA ILE A 165 1.10 -1.29 -2.98
C ILE A 165 0.28 -2.46 -2.45
N SER A 166 0.55 -2.95 -1.24
CA SER A 166 -0.24 -4.01 -0.59
C SER A 166 -1.73 -3.68 -0.52
N ASN A 167 -2.11 -2.47 -0.13
CA ASN A 167 -3.50 -2.05 -0.09
C ASN A 167 -4.12 -1.95 -1.49
N ALA A 168 -3.36 -1.48 -2.48
CA ALA A 168 -3.82 -1.48 -3.87
C ALA A 168 -4.15 -2.91 -4.35
N MET A 169 -3.32 -3.87 -3.97
CA MET A 169 -3.49 -5.28 -4.29
C MET A 169 -4.73 -5.89 -3.62
N LEU A 170 -4.95 -5.64 -2.33
CA LEU A 170 -6.16 -6.06 -1.61
C LEU A 170 -7.43 -5.54 -2.31
N LEU A 171 -7.46 -4.25 -2.63
CA LEU A 171 -8.59 -3.61 -3.32
C LEU A 171 -8.83 -4.21 -4.71
N TYR A 172 -7.76 -4.51 -5.45
CA TYR A 172 -7.84 -5.22 -6.72
C TYR A 172 -8.37 -6.65 -6.53
N ARG A 173 -7.95 -7.39 -5.51
CA ARG A 173 -8.50 -8.73 -5.25
C ARG A 173 -9.95 -8.71 -4.73
N GLY A 174 -10.47 -7.54 -4.37
CA GLY A 174 -11.80 -7.40 -3.77
C GLY A 174 -11.81 -7.78 -2.29
N PHE A 175 -10.65 -7.74 -1.66
CA PHE A 175 -10.49 -7.83 -0.21
C PHE A 175 -10.57 -6.44 0.41
N GLY A 176 -10.81 -6.41 1.72
CA GLY A 176 -10.78 -5.16 2.44
C GLY A 176 -9.33 -4.69 2.61
N PRO A 177 -9.06 -3.40 2.44
CA PRO A 177 -7.76 -2.82 2.72
C PRO A 177 -7.42 -2.96 4.21
N ILE A 178 -6.13 -2.99 4.53
CA ILE A 178 -5.63 -3.08 5.89
C ILE A 178 -5.30 -1.66 6.34
N TRP A 179 -6.23 -1.07 7.07
CA TRP A 179 -5.97 0.10 7.88
C TRP A 179 -6.50 -0.12 9.30
N PRO A 180 -5.81 0.44 10.31
CA PRO A 180 -6.33 0.51 11.66
C PRO A 180 -7.60 1.36 11.71
N SER A 181 -8.50 0.99 12.61
CA SER A 181 -9.76 1.70 12.90
C SER A 181 -9.50 3.02 13.63
N ASP A 182 -8.42 3.06 14.41
CA ASP A 182 -8.00 4.24 15.15
C ASP A 182 -6.48 4.26 15.39
N LYS A 183 -6.02 5.39 15.95
CA LYS A 183 -4.62 5.65 16.26
C LYS A 183 -4.04 4.70 17.31
N ASN A 184 -4.82 4.26 18.30
CA ASN A 184 -4.33 3.32 19.31
C ASN A 184 -4.10 1.95 18.68
N GLU A 185 -5.05 1.49 17.86
CA GLU A 185 -4.92 0.26 17.10
C GLU A 185 -3.65 0.29 16.22
N MET A 186 -3.41 1.40 15.53
CA MET A 186 -2.21 1.63 14.73
C MET A 186 -0.92 1.52 15.55
N ILE A 187 -0.84 2.23 16.68
CA ILE A 187 0.35 2.24 17.56
C ILE A 187 0.62 0.84 18.10
N ASP A 188 -0.42 0.14 18.53
CA ASP A 188 -0.28 -1.20 19.10
C ASP A 188 0.13 -2.22 18.04
N PHE A 189 -0.42 -2.11 16.82
CA PHE A 189 0.03 -2.95 15.71
C PHE A 189 1.48 -2.65 15.34
N ALA A 190 1.87 -1.38 15.25
CA ALA A 190 3.25 -0.98 14.94
C ALA A 190 4.27 -1.54 15.95
N LYS A 191 3.92 -1.57 17.25
CA LYS A 191 4.75 -2.20 18.29
C LYS A 191 4.91 -3.70 18.07
N GLN A 192 3.80 -4.42 17.83
CA GLN A 192 3.82 -5.86 17.59
C GLN A 192 4.62 -6.20 16.31
N ALA A 193 4.36 -5.49 15.23
CA ALA A 193 5.07 -5.64 13.97
C ALA A 193 6.58 -5.39 14.14
N SER A 194 6.97 -4.35 14.89
CA SER A 194 8.38 -4.06 15.17
C SER A 194 9.06 -5.18 15.94
N GLN A 195 8.39 -5.78 16.93
CA GLN A 195 8.92 -6.93 17.67
C GLN A 195 9.03 -8.18 16.79
N LEU A 196 8.04 -8.43 15.92
CA LEU A 196 8.07 -9.51 14.95
C LEU A 196 9.27 -9.36 13.98
N ILE A 197 9.48 -8.15 13.45
CA ILE A 197 10.62 -7.85 12.59
C ILE A 197 11.95 -8.15 13.30
N ILE A 198 12.07 -7.81 14.58
CA ILE A 198 13.26 -8.13 15.39
C ILE A 198 13.45 -9.65 15.52
N GLN A 199 12.38 -10.41 15.76
CA GLN A 199 12.44 -11.89 15.84
C GLN A 199 12.87 -12.53 14.52
N CYS A 200 12.46 -11.96 13.39
CA CYS A 200 12.80 -12.47 12.07
C CYS A 200 14.21 -12.07 11.59
N LYS A 201 14.86 -11.12 12.26
CA LYS A 201 16.17 -10.62 11.84
C LYS A 201 17.22 -11.73 11.92
N GLY A 202 17.84 -12.04 10.78
CA GLY A 202 18.84 -13.11 10.66
C GLY A 202 18.25 -14.51 10.42
N LEU A 203 16.93 -14.66 10.39
CA LEU A 203 16.28 -15.87 9.93
C LEU A 203 16.18 -15.89 8.39
N LYS A 204 16.09 -17.09 7.81
CA LYS A 204 15.66 -17.25 6.43
C LYS A 204 14.16 -16.93 6.30
N ILE A 205 13.76 -16.40 5.14
CA ILE A 205 12.36 -15.99 4.85
C ILE A 205 11.38 -17.15 5.12
N GLU A 206 11.74 -18.38 4.72
CA GLU A 206 10.98 -19.62 4.94
C GLU A 206 10.74 -20.00 6.41
N HIS A 207 11.29 -19.23 7.36
CA HIS A 207 11.12 -19.42 8.80
C HIS A 207 10.41 -18.26 9.50
N TYR A 208 10.06 -17.18 8.79
CA TYR A 208 9.40 -16.02 9.40
C TYR A 208 8.06 -16.40 10.05
N ASN A 209 7.28 -17.27 9.39
CA ASN A 209 5.99 -17.72 9.90
C ASN A 209 6.06 -18.63 11.14
N ARG A 210 7.26 -19.09 11.53
CA ARG A 210 7.49 -19.91 12.73
C ARG A 210 7.75 -19.09 13.99
N THR A 211 7.88 -17.77 13.85
CA THR A 211 8.16 -16.90 14.99
C THR A 211 6.91 -16.73 15.88
N PRO A 212 7.07 -16.60 17.22
CA PRO A 212 5.93 -16.56 18.14
C PRO A 212 4.91 -15.46 17.84
N LEU A 213 5.37 -14.29 17.36
CA LEU A 213 4.49 -13.15 17.09
C LEU A 213 3.83 -13.17 15.70
N PHE A 214 4.24 -14.08 14.82
CA PHE A 214 3.73 -14.10 13.45
C PHE A 214 2.22 -14.33 13.42
N LYS A 215 1.74 -15.39 14.09
CA LYS A 215 0.32 -15.74 14.13
C LYS A 215 -0.56 -14.62 14.68
N GLY A 216 -0.05 -13.87 15.67
CA GLY A 216 -0.76 -12.72 16.24
C GLY A 216 -0.90 -11.57 15.26
N CYS A 217 0.19 -11.19 14.59
CA CYS A 217 0.17 -10.14 13.57
C CYS A 217 -0.70 -10.56 12.37
N TYR A 218 -0.52 -11.80 11.90
CA TYR A 218 -1.31 -12.40 10.82
C TYR A 218 -2.82 -12.31 11.08
N LYS A 219 -3.27 -12.80 12.24
CA LYS A 219 -4.69 -12.77 12.59
C LYS A 219 -5.23 -11.35 12.60
N ARG A 220 -4.47 -10.40 13.16
CA ARG A 220 -4.89 -9.00 13.24
C ARG A 220 -5.04 -8.35 11.85
N LEU A 221 -4.12 -8.64 10.94
CA LEU A 221 -4.22 -8.19 9.54
C LEU A 221 -5.44 -8.79 8.83
N LEU A 222 -5.71 -10.07 9.07
CA LEU A 222 -6.90 -10.76 8.55
C LEU A 222 -8.18 -10.10 9.07
N ASP A 223 -8.30 -9.95 10.39
CA ASP A 223 -9.45 -9.31 11.05
C ASP A 223 -9.68 -7.88 10.51
N MET A 224 -8.61 -7.09 10.33
CA MET A 224 -8.69 -5.74 9.73
C MET A 224 -9.25 -5.80 8.31
N SER A 225 -8.72 -6.70 7.47
CA SER A 225 -9.16 -6.83 6.08
C SER A 225 -10.64 -7.24 5.98
N GLU A 226 -11.08 -8.21 6.78
CA GLU A 226 -12.48 -8.65 6.79
C GLU A 226 -13.42 -7.54 7.26
N ASN A 227 -13.10 -6.88 8.38
CA ASN A 227 -13.91 -5.80 8.93
C ASN A 227 -14.03 -4.63 7.94
N ASN A 228 -12.90 -4.25 7.32
CA ASN A 228 -12.90 -3.16 6.34
C ASN A 228 -13.66 -3.55 5.07
N LYS A 229 -13.63 -4.82 4.66
CA LYS A 229 -14.46 -5.29 3.53
C LYS A 229 -15.95 -5.09 3.81
N LEU A 230 -16.41 -5.48 4.99
CA LEU A 230 -17.82 -5.33 5.39
C LEU A 230 -18.26 -3.86 5.41
N ILE A 231 -17.40 -2.96 5.90
CA ILE A 231 -17.66 -1.51 5.88
C ILE A 231 -17.82 -1.02 4.45
N LEU A 232 -16.92 -1.43 3.53
CA LEU A 232 -16.97 -1.01 2.13
C LEU A 232 -18.19 -1.58 1.38
N GLU A 233 -18.66 -2.77 1.75
CA GLU A 233 -19.87 -3.38 1.17
C GLU A 233 -21.17 -2.71 1.65
N ALA A 234 -21.13 -1.99 2.78
CA ALA A 234 -22.27 -1.24 3.32
C ALA A 234 -22.44 0.18 2.73
N LEU A 235 -21.49 0.65 1.91
CA LEU A 235 -21.46 2.01 1.31
C LEU A 235 -22.05 2.08 -0.11
#